data_AF-A0A957BMN6-F1
#
_entry.id   AF-A0A957BMN6-F1
#
_cell.length_a   1.000
_cell.length_b   1.000
_cell.length_c   1.000
_cell.angle_alpha   90.00
_cell.angle_beta   90.00
_cell.angle_gamma   90.00
#
_symmetry.space_group_name_H-M   'P 1'
#
loop_
_entity.id
_entity.type
_entity.pdbx_description
1 polymer ?
#
loop_
_entity_poly.entity_id
_entity_poly.type
_entity_poly.pdbx_seq_one_letter_code
_entity_poly.pdbx_strand_id
1 'polypeptide(L)'
;MINQPEFQRWLSSATRGLPTPIKSIISDELAAHYEDSFAEQCDLGLLPVDAHRVALAQLGSPHETRRALCAVHLVRRRFLWAAVVTMISLVEIIIGALFAFQPLLFTVFGVGCGIYILESLRKLLEPPRTSPRAGTAITMIEIGLLGAAVVGALGLFGSYQYPIIIVFADPLVLARFDPYLQPLTLVHVLLALSIIITGAGWLLLADLLSVDTSIHFRRLLRASLLVDGLGLIGLSLGILLLNSTVIIQMELLMTGAGLFRQTLLVLIFVRAARQSSDNPWRGLHA
;
A
#
# COMPACT_ATOMS: atom_id res chain seq x y z
N MET A 1 43.14 -0.62 -12.84
CA MET A 1 42.18 -1.41 -12.06
C MET A 1 42.89 -2.04 -10.87
N ILE A 2 42.60 -1.51 -9.69
CA ILE A 2 43.09 -2.07 -8.43
C ILE A 2 42.31 -3.37 -8.16
N ASN A 3 42.99 -4.52 -8.25
CA ASN A 3 42.36 -5.84 -8.13
C ASN A 3 42.24 -6.25 -6.64
N GLN A 4 41.51 -5.46 -5.84
CA GLN A 4 41.32 -5.71 -4.40
C GLN A 4 40.14 -6.68 -4.19
N PRO A 5 40.36 -7.91 -3.70
CA PRO A 5 39.30 -8.92 -3.55
C PRO A 5 38.25 -8.54 -2.50
N GLU A 6 38.59 -7.69 -1.54
CA GLU A 6 37.64 -7.18 -0.54
C GLU A 6 36.64 -6.19 -1.16
N PHE A 7 37.12 -5.24 -1.99
CA PHE A 7 36.24 -4.33 -2.71
C PHE A 7 35.29 -5.08 -3.66
N GLN A 8 35.75 -6.09 -4.39
CA GLN A 8 34.89 -6.89 -5.26
C GLN A 8 33.79 -7.64 -4.49
N ARG A 9 34.11 -8.17 -3.29
CA ARG A 9 33.11 -8.78 -2.40
C ARG A 9 32.11 -7.75 -1.86
N TRP A 10 32.58 -6.56 -1.52
CA TRP A 10 31.72 -5.46 -1.09
C TRP A 10 30.78 -5.03 -2.23
N LEU A 11 31.32 -4.77 -3.43
CA LEU A 11 30.60 -4.30 -4.61
C LEU A 11 29.52 -5.30 -5.06
N SER A 12 29.88 -6.59 -5.13
CA SER A 12 28.92 -7.65 -5.47
C SER A 12 27.82 -7.82 -4.42
N SER A 13 28.10 -7.50 -3.14
CA SER A 13 27.11 -7.52 -2.06
C SER A 13 26.20 -6.30 -2.10
N ALA A 14 26.75 -5.11 -2.33
CA ALA A 14 26.03 -3.84 -2.43
C ALA A 14 25.08 -3.82 -3.64
N THR A 15 25.49 -4.39 -4.77
CA THR A 15 24.70 -4.36 -6.03
C THR A 15 23.79 -5.58 -6.22
N ARG A 16 23.69 -6.47 -5.23
CA ARG A 16 22.88 -7.69 -5.30
C ARG A 16 21.38 -7.37 -5.42
N GLY A 17 20.73 -7.91 -6.45
CA GLY A 17 19.29 -7.75 -6.69
C GLY A 17 18.94 -6.63 -7.68
N LEU A 18 19.93 -5.86 -8.14
CA LEU A 18 19.73 -4.89 -9.21
C LEU A 18 19.59 -5.60 -10.58
N PRO A 19 18.76 -5.07 -11.49
CA PRO A 19 18.73 -5.54 -12.88
C PRO A 19 20.11 -5.43 -13.53
N THR A 20 20.52 -6.43 -14.31
CA THR A 20 21.84 -6.50 -14.98
C THR A 20 22.33 -5.18 -15.61
N PRO A 21 21.52 -4.46 -16.43
CA PRO A 21 21.99 -3.21 -17.03
C PRO A 21 22.26 -2.12 -15.99
N ILE A 22 21.43 -2.01 -14.95
CA ILE A 22 21.61 -1.03 -13.87
C ILE A 22 22.80 -1.43 -12.98
N LYS A 23 22.94 -2.73 -12.72
CA LYS A 23 24.03 -3.28 -11.92
C LYS A 23 25.39 -2.89 -12.49
N SER A 24 25.56 -2.97 -13.82
CA SER A 24 26.81 -2.56 -14.48
C SER A 24 27.12 -1.09 -14.20
N ILE A 25 26.20 -0.20 -14.54
CA ILE A 25 26.38 1.26 -14.40
C ILE A 25 26.70 1.65 -12.96
N ILE A 26 25.92 1.13 -12.00
CA ILE A 26 26.14 1.43 -10.57
C ILE A 26 27.44 0.80 -10.06
N SER A 27 27.85 -0.35 -10.60
CA SER A 27 29.12 -0.97 -10.23
C SER A 27 30.30 -0.12 -10.71
N ASP A 28 30.20 0.45 -11.91
CA ASP A 28 31.22 1.34 -12.48
C ASP A 28 31.29 2.67 -11.69
N GLU A 29 30.15 3.24 -11.31
CA GLU A 29 30.08 4.47 -10.50
C GLU A 29 30.64 4.27 -9.08
N LEU A 30 30.26 3.19 -8.40
CA LEU A 30 30.81 2.86 -7.08
C LEU A 30 32.30 2.53 -7.13
N ALA A 31 32.78 1.95 -8.23
CA ALA A 31 34.20 1.73 -8.46
C ALA A 31 34.96 3.04 -8.65
N ALA A 32 34.41 3.99 -9.42
CA ALA A 32 34.99 5.32 -9.58
C ALA A 32 35.08 6.05 -8.23
N HIS A 33 33.99 6.07 -7.45
CA HIS A 33 34.01 6.67 -6.11
C HIS A 33 35.02 6.02 -5.17
N TYR A 34 35.13 4.69 -5.21
CA TYR A 34 36.15 3.99 -4.44
C TYR A 34 37.57 4.40 -4.86
N GLU A 35 37.84 4.47 -6.17
CA GLU A 35 39.15 4.83 -6.71
C GLU A 35 39.52 6.28 -6.37
N ASP A 36 38.57 7.22 -6.47
CA ASP A 36 38.75 8.63 -6.09
C ASP A 36 39.05 8.76 -4.59
N SER A 37 38.23 8.15 -3.73
CA SER A 37 38.45 8.13 -2.28
C SER A 37 39.79 7.50 -1.92
N PHE A 38 40.16 6.40 -2.57
CA PHE A 38 41.45 5.72 -2.33
C PHE A 38 42.64 6.61 -2.72
N ALA A 39 42.59 7.24 -3.89
CA ALA A 39 43.64 8.16 -4.35
C ALA A 39 43.78 9.35 -3.39
N GLU A 40 42.67 9.96 -2.98
CA GLU A 40 42.66 11.04 -2.00
C GLU A 40 43.33 10.62 -0.68
N GLN A 41 43.03 9.43 -0.17
CA GLN A 41 43.66 8.93 1.06
C GLN A 41 45.17 8.68 0.89
N CYS A 42 45.61 8.22 -0.27
CA CYS A 42 47.04 8.06 -0.57
C CYS A 42 47.76 9.41 -0.68
N ASP A 43 47.13 10.43 -1.27
CA ASP A 43 47.68 11.78 -1.38
C ASP A 43 47.83 12.45 0.00
N LEU A 44 47.00 12.05 0.97
CA LEU A 44 47.14 12.42 2.39
C LEU A 44 48.27 11.66 3.12
N GLY A 45 49.01 10.81 2.42
CA GLY A 45 50.18 10.09 2.95
C GLY A 45 49.85 8.78 3.67
N LEU A 46 48.61 8.27 3.60
CA LEU A 46 48.27 6.96 4.16
C LEU A 46 48.92 5.82 3.36
N LEU A 47 49.33 4.78 4.06
CA LEU A 47 49.78 3.54 3.43
C LEU A 47 48.62 2.93 2.61
N PRO A 48 48.89 2.27 1.46
CA PRO A 48 47.85 1.72 0.60
C PRO A 48 46.84 0.79 1.32
N VAL A 49 47.28 0.03 2.32
CA VAL A 49 46.40 -0.84 3.10
C VAL A 49 45.42 -0.05 3.96
N ASP A 50 45.87 1.06 4.55
CA ASP A 50 45.03 1.91 5.39
C ASP A 50 44.12 2.79 4.54
N ALA A 51 44.62 3.34 3.42
CA ALA A 51 43.83 4.03 2.42
C ALA A 51 42.68 3.15 1.90
N HIS A 52 42.94 1.87 1.62
CA HIS A 52 41.91 0.90 1.23
C HIS A 52 40.80 0.76 2.27
N ARG A 53 41.17 0.59 3.55
CA ARG A 53 40.20 0.44 4.65
C ARG A 53 39.36 1.70 4.83
N VAL A 54 39.97 2.87 4.76
CA VAL A 54 39.27 4.16 4.90
C VAL A 54 38.32 4.37 3.72
N ALA A 55 38.76 4.15 2.48
CA ALA A 55 37.91 4.27 1.29
C ALA A 55 36.71 3.30 1.33
N LEU A 56 36.92 2.04 1.73
CA LEU A 56 35.82 1.09 1.95
C LEU A 56 34.85 1.53 3.06
N ALA A 57 35.38 2.07 4.17
CA ALA A 57 34.55 2.55 5.27
C ALA A 57 33.69 3.77 4.86
N GLN A 58 34.20 4.65 3.99
CA GLN A 58 33.46 5.79 3.46
C GLN A 58 32.25 5.37 2.59
N LEU A 59 32.37 4.27 1.84
CA LEU A 59 31.24 3.69 1.10
C LEU A 59 30.17 3.07 2.02
N GLY A 60 30.52 2.83 3.28
CA GLY A 60 29.61 2.34 4.31
C GLY A 60 29.28 0.85 4.21
N SER A 61 28.16 0.49 4.86
CA SER A 61 27.68 -0.90 4.92
C SER A 61 27.14 -1.35 3.55
N PRO A 62 27.62 -2.48 2.98
CA PRO A 62 27.10 -2.96 1.71
C PRO A 62 25.61 -3.33 1.80
N HIS A 63 25.09 -3.66 2.99
CA HIS A 63 23.67 -3.94 3.20
C HIS A 63 22.81 -2.69 3.16
N GLU A 64 23.30 -1.58 3.69
CA GLU A 64 22.60 -0.29 3.66
C GLU A 64 22.62 0.29 2.25
N THR A 65 23.78 0.28 1.59
CA THR A 65 23.93 0.69 0.19
C THR A 65 23.03 -0.14 -0.72
N ARG A 66 22.99 -1.48 -0.55
CA ARG A 66 22.05 -2.34 -1.29
C ARG A 66 20.60 -1.93 -1.06
N ARG A 67 20.21 -1.66 0.18
CA ARG A 67 18.84 -1.27 0.52
C ARG A 67 18.47 0.05 -0.16
N ALA A 68 19.37 1.03 -0.15
CA ALA A 68 19.20 2.30 -0.82
C ALA A 68 19.10 2.15 -2.35
N LEU A 69 20.05 1.44 -2.97
CA LEU A 69 20.05 1.18 -4.42
C LEU A 69 18.80 0.42 -4.86
N CYS A 70 18.42 -0.63 -4.14
CA CYS A 70 17.19 -1.38 -4.44
C CYS A 70 15.94 -0.54 -4.23
N ALA A 71 15.93 0.36 -3.23
CA ALA A 71 14.83 1.31 -3.08
C ALA A 71 14.75 2.18 -4.33
N VAL A 72 15.81 2.89 -4.70
CA VAL A 72 15.82 3.81 -5.86
C VAL A 72 15.46 3.10 -7.17
N HIS A 73 16.07 1.95 -7.47
CA HIS A 73 15.94 1.32 -8.79
C HIS A 73 14.78 0.33 -8.94
N LEU A 74 14.26 -0.24 -7.84
CA LEU A 74 13.09 -1.14 -7.92
C LEU A 74 11.76 -0.42 -7.67
N VAL A 75 11.79 0.87 -7.29
CA VAL A 75 10.61 1.73 -7.11
C VAL A 75 9.65 1.64 -8.30
N ARG A 76 10.15 1.68 -9.54
CA ARG A 76 9.32 1.54 -10.75
C ARG A 76 8.52 0.24 -10.77
N ARG A 77 9.20 -0.88 -10.54
CA ARG A 77 8.59 -2.22 -10.61
C ARG A 77 7.56 -2.38 -9.50
N ARG A 78 7.84 -1.82 -8.31
CA ARG A 78 6.88 -1.78 -7.19
C ARG A 78 5.65 -0.96 -7.54
N PHE A 79 5.80 0.24 -8.12
CA PHE A 79 4.66 1.05 -8.56
C PHE A 79 3.85 0.36 -9.66
N LEU A 80 4.51 -0.31 -10.61
CA LEU A 80 3.80 -1.05 -11.63
C LEU A 80 2.95 -2.18 -11.03
N TRP A 81 3.53 -2.95 -10.08
CA TRP A 81 2.77 -3.97 -9.36
C TRP A 81 1.62 -3.40 -8.54
N ALA A 82 1.83 -2.28 -7.86
CA ALA A 82 0.77 -1.59 -7.13
C ALA A 82 -0.35 -1.14 -8.09
N ALA A 83 -0.01 -0.58 -9.26
CA ALA A 83 -0.99 -0.22 -10.29
C ALA A 83 -1.77 -1.43 -10.79
N VAL A 84 -1.09 -2.55 -11.04
CA VAL A 84 -1.70 -3.81 -11.48
C VAL A 84 -2.65 -4.34 -10.42
N VAL A 85 -2.25 -4.39 -9.15
CA VAL A 85 -3.12 -4.89 -8.07
C VAL A 85 -4.33 -3.98 -7.87
N THR A 86 -4.16 -2.66 -7.94
CA THR A 86 -5.31 -1.75 -7.89
C THR A 86 -6.23 -1.94 -9.10
N MET A 87 -5.69 -2.15 -10.31
CA MET A 87 -6.54 -2.48 -11.47
C MET A 87 -7.30 -3.80 -11.29
N ILE A 88 -6.65 -4.83 -10.74
CA ILE A 88 -7.29 -6.11 -10.45
C ILE A 88 -8.42 -5.91 -9.43
N SER A 89 -8.19 -5.16 -8.36
CA SER A 89 -9.22 -4.87 -7.35
C SER A 89 -10.36 -4.01 -7.92
N LEU A 90 -10.09 -3.11 -8.86
CA LEU A 90 -11.12 -2.36 -9.57
C LEU A 90 -11.99 -3.27 -10.44
N VAL A 91 -11.36 -4.17 -11.21
CA VAL A 91 -12.05 -5.16 -12.04
C VAL A 91 -12.88 -6.08 -11.17
N GLU A 92 -12.36 -6.50 -10.01
CA GLU A 92 -13.10 -7.27 -9.03
C GLU A 92 -14.36 -6.51 -8.58
N ILE A 93 -14.26 -5.25 -8.15
CA ILE A 93 -15.44 -4.44 -7.74
C ILE A 93 -16.48 -4.41 -8.87
N ILE A 94 -16.05 -4.20 -10.12
CA ILE A 94 -16.94 -4.17 -11.28
C ILE A 94 -17.59 -5.54 -11.50
N ILE A 95 -16.83 -6.64 -11.47
CA ILE A 95 -17.35 -7.99 -11.65
C ILE A 95 -18.30 -8.37 -10.50
N GLY A 96 -17.96 -8.04 -9.25
CA GLY A 96 -18.81 -8.26 -8.09
C GLY A 96 -20.14 -7.52 -8.22
N ALA A 97 -20.09 -6.24 -8.61
CA ALA A 97 -21.28 -5.44 -8.88
C ALA A 97 -22.14 -6.00 -10.03
N LEU A 98 -21.52 -6.59 -11.05
CA LEU A 98 -22.22 -7.11 -12.23
C LEU A 98 -22.76 -8.53 -12.06
N PHE A 99 -22.09 -9.39 -11.28
CA PHE A 99 -22.34 -10.83 -11.33
C PHE A 99 -22.90 -11.44 -10.04
N ALA A 100 -22.96 -10.73 -8.91
CA ALA A 100 -23.58 -11.21 -7.66
C ALA A 100 -23.18 -12.66 -7.24
N PHE A 101 -22.01 -13.16 -7.67
CA PHE A 101 -21.61 -14.56 -7.48
C PHE A 101 -20.63 -14.71 -6.30
N GLN A 102 -20.94 -15.69 -5.43
CA GLN A 102 -20.22 -16.14 -4.22
C GLN A 102 -19.55 -15.06 -3.36
N PRO A 103 -20.28 -14.49 -2.37
CA PRO A 103 -19.78 -13.53 -1.39
C PRO A 103 -18.48 -13.94 -0.70
N LEU A 104 -18.26 -15.24 -0.51
CA LEU A 104 -17.08 -15.79 0.14
C LEU A 104 -15.80 -15.56 -0.68
N LEU A 105 -15.82 -15.86 -1.99
CA LEU A 105 -14.65 -15.69 -2.87
C LEU A 105 -14.29 -14.21 -2.99
N PHE A 106 -15.31 -13.36 -3.13
CA PHE A 106 -15.15 -11.90 -3.17
C PHE A 106 -14.56 -11.36 -1.85
N THR A 107 -15.04 -11.85 -0.70
CA THR A 107 -14.53 -11.40 0.61
C THR A 107 -13.06 -11.79 0.80
N VAL A 108 -12.71 -13.04 0.50
CA VAL A 108 -11.33 -13.55 0.67
C VAL A 108 -10.38 -12.82 -0.27
N PHE A 109 -10.76 -12.67 -1.54
CA PHE A 109 -9.92 -12.03 -2.54
C PHE A 109 -9.80 -10.53 -2.29
N GLY A 110 -10.89 -9.84 -1.97
CA GLY A 110 -10.91 -8.42 -1.63
C GLY A 110 -10.05 -8.09 -0.41
N VAL A 111 -10.07 -8.93 0.63
CA VAL A 111 -9.15 -8.77 1.77
C VAL A 111 -7.70 -8.98 1.37
N GLY A 112 -7.40 -10.02 0.58
CA GLY A 112 -6.05 -10.26 0.08
C GLY A 112 -5.51 -9.07 -0.74
N CYS A 113 -6.31 -8.53 -1.64
CA CYS A 113 -5.97 -7.33 -2.42
C CYS A 113 -5.80 -6.10 -1.53
N GLY A 114 -6.70 -5.90 -0.56
CA GLY A 114 -6.65 -4.80 0.40
C GLY A 114 -5.34 -4.80 1.20
N ILE A 115 -4.96 -5.95 1.78
CA ILE A 115 -3.71 -6.11 2.52
C ILE A 115 -2.50 -5.82 1.64
N TYR A 116 -2.49 -6.34 0.41
CA TYR A 116 -1.38 -6.09 -0.51
C TYR A 116 -1.24 -4.61 -0.89
N ILE A 117 -2.36 -3.92 -1.14
CA ILE A 117 -2.38 -2.49 -1.45
C ILE A 117 -1.86 -1.68 -0.25
N LEU A 118 -2.27 -2.03 0.96
CA LEU A 118 -1.80 -1.37 2.19
C LEU A 118 -0.31 -1.58 2.42
N GLU A 119 0.20 -2.79 2.23
CA GLU A 119 1.62 -3.11 2.35
C GLU A 119 2.45 -2.39 1.26
N SER A 120 1.88 -2.21 0.07
CA SER A 120 2.49 -1.42 -1.01
C SER A 120 2.51 0.07 -0.66
N LEU A 121 1.41 0.60 -0.11
CA LEU A 121 1.32 1.98 0.39
C LEU A 121 2.28 2.21 1.56
N ARG A 122 2.42 1.25 2.49
CA ARG A 122 3.37 1.31 3.60
C ARG A 122 4.80 1.52 3.09
N LYS A 123 5.24 0.68 2.16
CA LYS A 123 6.57 0.76 1.53
C LYS A 123 6.80 2.04 0.73
N LEU A 124 5.72 2.68 0.28
CA LEU A 124 5.73 3.91 -0.50
C LEU A 124 5.76 5.14 0.40
N LEU A 125 5.09 5.05 1.55
CA LEU A 125 5.06 6.04 2.60
C LEU A 125 6.27 5.97 3.54
N GLU A 126 7.15 4.98 3.39
CA GLU A 126 8.45 4.86 4.08
C GLU A 126 9.56 5.70 3.41
N PRO A 127 9.85 6.94 3.86
CA PRO A 127 11.22 7.36 4.13
C PRO A 127 11.63 6.84 5.54
N PRO A 128 12.92 6.95 5.96
CA PRO A 128 13.46 6.33 7.19
C PRO A 128 12.82 6.75 8.53
N ARG A 129 11.75 7.55 8.51
CA ARG A 129 11.07 8.15 9.66
C ARG A 129 9.55 8.26 9.42
N THR A 130 8.86 7.18 9.07
CA THR A 130 7.39 7.21 9.07
C THR A 130 6.88 7.58 10.45
N SER A 131 5.98 8.57 10.51
CA SER A 131 5.36 8.97 11.76
C SER A 131 4.62 7.76 12.36
N PRO A 132 4.69 7.55 13.69
CA PRO A 132 3.99 6.45 14.37
C PRO A 132 2.51 6.34 13.98
N ARG A 133 1.89 7.49 13.65
CA ARG A 133 0.49 7.61 13.22
C ARG A 133 0.19 6.88 11.92
N ALA A 134 1.11 6.86 10.94
CA ALA A 134 0.92 6.14 9.67
C ALA A 134 0.87 4.63 9.89
N GLY A 135 1.75 4.12 10.76
CA GLY A 135 1.73 2.73 11.18
C GLY A 135 0.40 2.37 11.85
N THR A 136 -0.06 3.19 12.80
CA THR A 136 -1.35 2.99 13.46
C THR A 136 -2.52 2.95 12.48
N ALA A 137 -2.59 3.88 11.52
CA ALA A 137 -3.66 3.93 10.54
C ALA A 137 -3.72 2.65 9.70
N ILE A 138 -2.57 2.17 9.21
CA ILE A 138 -2.48 0.94 8.40
C ILE A 138 -2.91 -0.28 9.23
N THR A 139 -2.38 -0.42 10.45
CA THR A 139 -2.75 -1.53 11.35
C THR A 139 -4.25 -1.54 11.64
N MET A 140 -4.88 -0.38 11.82
CA MET A 140 -6.33 -0.29 12.01
C MET A 140 -7.09 -0.82 10.78
N ILE A 141 -6.70 -0.41 9.57
CA ILE A 141 -7.35 -0.89 8.35
C ILE A 141 -7.19 -2.42 8.21
N GLU A 142 -6.00 -2.96 8.47
CA GLU A 142 -5.74 -4.41 8.41
C GLU A 142 -6.59 -5.20 9.41
N ILE A 143 -6.62 -4.77 10.68
CA ILE A 143 -7.40 -5.41 11.74
C ILE A 143 -8.89 -5.35 11.41
N GLY A 144 -9.38 -4.18 10.96
CA GLY A 144 -10.78 -3.98 10.62
C GLY A 144 -11.22 -4.83 9.43
N LEU A 145 -10.41 -4.91 8.35
CA LEU A 145 -10.69 -5.75 7.19
C LEU A 145 -10.69 -7.24 7.56
N LEU A 146 -9.71 -7.69 8.33
CA LEU A 146 -9.64 -9.08 8.78
C LEU A 146 -10.83 -9.43 9.67
N GLY A 147 -11.19 -8.54 10.60
CA GLY A 147 -12.37 -8.70 11.46
C GLY A 147 -13.66 -8.82 10.64
N ALA A 148 -13.86 -7.93 9.66
CA ALA A 148 -15.03 -7.96 8.79
C ALA A 148 -15.11 -9.26 7.99
N ALA A 149 -13.98 -9.76 7.45
CA ALA A 149 -13.96 -11.03 6.71
C ALA A 149 -14.20 -12.26 7.60
N VAL A 150 -13.63 -12.29 8.81
CA VAL A 150 -13.87 -13.40 9.76
C VAL A 150 -15.32 -13.43 10.21
N VAL A 151 -15.86 -12.28 10.66
CA VAL A 151 -17.28 -12.15 11.04
C VAL A 151 -18.17 -12.47 9.85
N GLY A 152 -17.75 -12.04 8.66
CA GLY A 152 -18.43 -12.32 7.41
C GLY A 152 -18.49 -13.81 7.09
N ALA A 153 -17.36 -14.51 7.16
CA ALA A 153 -17.31 -15.95 6.97
C ALA A 153 -18.17 -16.69 8.02
N LEU A 154 -18.10 -16.29 9.29
CA LEU A 154 -18.88 -16.91 10.36
C LEU A 154 -20.39 -16.78 10.13
N GLY A 155 -20.87 -15.65 9.62
CA GLY A 155 -22.28 -15.49 9.29
C GLY A 155 -22.72 -16.28 8.05
N LEU A 156 -21.82 -16.65 7.14
CA LEU A 156 -22.13 -17.55 6.02
C LEU A 156 -22.33 -19.00 6.46
N PHE A 157 -21.63 -19.44 7.50
CA PHE A 157 -21.73 -20.80 8.04
C PHE A 157 -22.74 -20.95 9.19
N GLY A 158 -23.28 -19.85 9.70
CA GLY A 158 -24.34 -19.87 10.70
C GLY A 158 -25.72 -20.16 10.11
N SER A 159 -26.65 -20.65 10.93
CA SER A 159 -28.08 -20.79 10.59
C SER A 159 -28.79 -19.46 10.28
N TYR A 160 -28.09 -18.34 10.52
CA TYR A 160 -28.47 -16.98 10.12
C TYR A 160 -27.61 -16.54 8.94
N GLN A 161 -27.83 -17.11 7.75
CA GLN A 161 -27.06 -16.84 6.51
C GLN A 161 -27.12 -15.38 6.00
N TYR A 162 -27.86 -14.52 6.69
CA TYR A 162 -28.42 -13.28 6.14
C TYR A 162 -27.53 -12.02 6.21
N PRO A 163 -26.72 -11.73 7.26
CA PRO A 163 -26.08 -10.42 7.36
C PRO A 163 -25.00 -10.17 6.30
N ILE A 164 -24.38 -11.23 5.78
CA ILE A 164 -23.36 -11.12 4.73
C ILE A 164 -23.97 -11.12 3.35
N ILE A 165 -24.99 -11.94 3.11
CA ILE A 165 -25.72 -11.87 1.85
C ILE A 165 -26.35 -10.47 1.72
N ILE A 166 -26.76 -9.80 2.80
CA ILE A 166 -27.27 -8.43 2.72
C ILE A 166 -26.21 -7.40 2.29
N VAL A 167 -24.98 -7.50 2.82
CA VAL A 167 -23.91 -6.53 2.50
C VAL A 167 -23.26 -6.79 1.14
N PHE A 168 -23.46 -7.98 0.57
CA PHE A 168 -22.82 -8.40 -0.69
C PHE A 168 -23.79 -8.82 -1.79
N ALA A 169 -25.08 -8.94 -1.52
CA ALA A 169 -26.10 -9.18 -2.54
C ALA A 169 -26.76 -7.86 -2.91
N ASP A 170 -26.95 -7.74 -4.22
CA ASP A 170 -27.65 -6.68 -4.92
C ASP A 170 -28.70 -5.93 -4.05
N PRO A 171 -28.62 -4.60 -3.90
CA PRO A 171 -29.64 -3.82 -3.19
C PRO A 171 -31.06 -4.03 -3.72
N LEU A 172 -31.23 -4.54 -4.96
CA LEU A 172 -32.52 -4.97 -5.50
C LEU A 172 -33.06 -6.27 -4.87
N VAL A 173 -32.20 -7.13 -4.33
CA VAL A 173 -32.56 -8.32 -3.53
C VAL A 173 -33.02 -7.90 -2.13
N LEU A 174 -32.37 -6.89 -1.54
CA LEU A 174 -32.76 -6.29 -0.25
C LEU A 174 -34.13 -5.61 -0.29
N ALA A 175 -34.50 -5.06 -1.44
CA ALA A 175 -35.80 -4.41 -1.61
C ALA A 175 -36.97 -5.41 -1.74
N ARG A 176 -36.70 -6.70 -2.02
CA ARG A 176 -37.75 -7.72 -2.30
C ARG A 176 -38.13 -8.58 -1.10
N PHE A 177 -37.23 -8.78 -0.15
CA PHE A 177 -37.50 -9.46 1.11
C PHE A 177 -37.47 -8.41 2.20
N ASP A 178 -38.43 -8.40 3.13
CA ASP A 178 -38.40 -7.52 4.30
C ASP A 178 -37.64 -8.24 5.43
N PRO A 179 -36.29 -8.20 5.47
CA PRO A 179 -35.47 -9.03 6.34
C PRO A 179 -35.33 -8.38 7.73
N TYR A 180 -35.96 -7.22 7.95
CA TYR A 180 -35.64 -6.28 9.04
C TYR A 180 -36.48 -6.46 10.31
N LEU A 181 -37.24 -7.56 10.43
CA LEU A 181 -37.89 -7.96 11.68
C LEU A 181 -36.99 -8.79 12.61
N GLN A 182 -35.71 -8.99 12.27
CA GLN A 182 -34.81 -9.79 13.08
C GLN A 182 -34.17 -8.99 14.22
N PRO A 183 -33.97 -9.61 15.40
CA PRO A 183 -33.29 -8.96 16.51
C PRO A 183 -31.82 -8.70 16.17
N LEU A 184 -31.29 -7.57 16.66
CA LEU A 184 -29.87 -7.27 16.61
C LEU A 184 -29.05 -8.40 17.26
N THR A 185 -28.12 -8.98 16.51
CA THR A 185 -27.28 -10.08 17.01
C THR A 185 -25.84 -9.62 17.25
N LEU A 186 -25.06 -10.42 18.01
CA LEU A 186 -23.63 -10.18 18.23
C LEU A 186 -22.85 -10.08 16.91
N VAL A 187 -23.25 -10.82 15.87
CA VAL A 187 -22.61 -10.78 14.54
C VAL A 187 -22.73 -9.38 13.91
N HIS A 188 -23.89 -8.73 14.03
CA HIS A 188 -24.09 -7.36 13.53
C HIS A 188 -23.17 -6.38 14.24
N VAL A 189 -23.05 -6.49 15.56
CA VAL A 189 -22.20 -5.61 16.38
C VAL A 189 -20.73 -5.78 16.02
N LEU A 190 -20.24 -7.02 15.91
CA LEU A 190 -18.85 -7.31 15.57
C LEU A 190 -18.51 -6.87 14.13
N LEU A 191 -19.44 -7.04 13.19
CA LEU A 191 -19.28 -6.58 11.81
C LEU A 191 -19.21 -5.05 11.76
N ALA A 192 -20.16 -4.37 12.39
CA ALA A 192 -20.21 -2.91 12.45
C ALA A 192 -18.93 -2.33 13.09
N LEU A 193 -18.44 -2.93 14.17
CA LEU A 193 -17.19 -2.50 14.83
C LEU A 193 -15.98 -2.67 13.90
N SER A 194 -15.88 -3.79 13.20
CA SER A 194 -14.78 -4.05 12.25
C SER A 194 -14.77 -3.04 11.11
N ILE A 195 -15.95 -2.70 10.58
CA ILE A 195 -16.13 -1.68 9.55
C ILE A 195 -15.79 -0.28 10.09
N ILE A 196 -16.17 0.07 11.34
CA ILE A 196 -15.81 1.35 11.98
C ILE A 196 -14.29 1.47 12.13
N ILE A 197 -13.62 0.42 12.59
CA ILE A 197 -12.16 0.40 12.75
C ILE A 197 -11.48 0.65 11.40
N THR A 198 -11.98 -0.01 10.34
CA THR A 198 -11.51 0.19 8.96
C THR A 198 -11.70 1.65 8.52
N GLY A 199 -12.91 2.21 8.74
CA GLY A 199 -13.23 3.59 8.40
C GLY A 199 -12.35 4.61 9.13
N ALA A 200 -12.15 4.43 10.43
CA ALA A 200 -11.28 5.28 11.24
C ALA A 200 -9.81 5.22 10.76
N GLY A 201 -9.33 4.04 10.36
CA GLY A 201 -8.00 3.90 9.75
C GLY A 201 -7.86 4.71 8.45
N TRP A 202 -8.88 4.70 7.58
CA TRP A 202 -8.89 5.53 6.37
C TRP A 202 -8.91 7.03 6.67
N LEU A 203 -9.67 7.47 7.68
CA LEU A 203 -9.69 8.87 8.11
C LEU A 203 -8.33 9.34 8.65
N LEU A 204 -7.66 8.52 9.45
CA LEU A 204 -6.31 8.81 9.94
C LEU A 204 -5.31 8.91 8.78
N LEU A 205 -5.40 8.01 7.80
CA LEU A 205 -4.54 8.07 6.62
C LEU A 205 -4.80 9.33 5.78
N ALA A 206 -6.07 9.73 5.66
CA ALA A 206 -6.46 10.97 4.98
C ALA A 206 -5.93 12.22 5.69
N ASP A 207 -5.92 12.23 7.02
CA ASP A 207 -5.35 13.32 7.83
C ASP A 207 -3.84 13.43 7.62
N LEU A 208 -3.13 12.30 7.54
CA LEU A 208 -1.68 12.30 7.28
C LEU A 208 -1.32 12.86 5.90
N LEU A 209 -2.21 12.69 4.92
CA LEU A 209 -2.04 13.27 3.59
C LEU A 209 -2.32 14.79 3.54
N SER A 210 -2.78 15.39 4.64
CA SER A 210 -3.09 16.83 4.72
C SER A 210 -1.87 17.73 4.89
N VAL A 211 -0.74 17.18 5.37
CA VAL A 211 0.43 17.95 5.81
C VAL A 211 1.24 18.53 4.64
N ASP A 212 1.02 18.05 3.40
CA ASP A 212 1.82 18.47 2.24
C ASP A 212 0.97 18.48 0.94
N THR A 213 0.15 19.52 0.77
CA THR A 213 -1.00 19.59 -0.17
C THR A 213 -0.72 20.33 -1.48
N SER A 214 0.55 20.53 -1.85
CA SER A 214 0.95 21.23 -3.08
C SER A 214 0.55 20.47 -4.37
N ILE A 215 0.31 19.17 -4.28
CA ILE A 215 -0.02 18.32 -5.43
C ILE A 215 -1.53 18.05 -5.48
N HIS A 216 -2.20 18.51 -6.53
CA HIS A 216 -3.65 18.32 -6.79
C HIS A 216 -4.11 16.86 -6.59
N PHE A 217 -3.26 15.91 -6.98
CA PHE A 217 -3.50 14.49 -6.81
C PHE A 217 -3.74 14.08 -5.34
N ARG A 218 -2.90 14.57 -4.41
CA ARG A 218 -3.02 14.21 -2.98
C ARG A 218 -4.33 14.71 -2.37
N ARG A 219 -4.86 15.85 -2.86
CA ARG A 219 -6.15 16.38 -2.44
C ARG A 219 -7.31 15.47 -2.86
N LEU A 220 -7.29 14.97 -4.09
CA LEU A 220 -8.29 14.02 -4.60
C LEU A 220 -8.22 12.69 -3.85
N LEU A 221 -7.01 12.16 -3.63
CA LEU A 221 -6.83 10.94 -2.84
C LEU A 221 -7.37 11.13 -1.42
N ARG A 222 -6.99 12.22 -0.74
CA ARG A 222 -7.49 12.56 0.59
C ARG A 222 -9.01 12.64 0.62
N ALA A 223 -9.63 13.35 -0.33
CA ALA A 223 -11.08 13.46 -0.40
C ALA A 223 -11.73 12.07 -0.56
N SER A 224 -11.18 11.21 -1.44
CA SER A 224 -11.69 9.85 -1.62
C SER A 224 -11.58 9.01 -0.34
N LEU A 225 -10.47 9.11 0.39
CA LEU A 225 -10.25 8.41 1.65
C LEU A 225 -11.18 8.92 2.78
N LEU A 226 -11.47 10.22 2.80
CA LEU A 226 -12.45 10.80 3.73
C LEU A 226 -13.86 10.29 3.46
N VAL A 227 -14.28 10.29 2.19
CA VAL A 227 -15.62 9.80 1.81
C VAL A 227 -15.75 8.29 2.09
N ASP A 228 -14.73 7.48 1.77
CA ASP A 228 -14.71 6.06 2.10
C ASP A 228 -14.76 5.82 3.62
N GLY A 229 -13.94 6.54 4.38
CA GLY A 229 -13.89 6.42 5.84
C GLY A 229 -15.22 6.79 6.50
N LEU A 230 -15.84 7.89 6.09
CA LEU A 230 -17.16 8.32 6.57
C LEU A 230 -18.28 7.39 6.11
N GLY A 231 -18.21 6.91 4.87
CA GLY A 231 -19.17 5.95 4.31
C GLY A 231 -19.18 4.64 5.10
N LEU A 232 -17.99 4.08 5.43
CA LEU A 232 -17.85 2.88 6.26
C LEU A 232 -18.50 3.08 7.64
N ILE A 233 -18.24 4.22 8.30
CA ILE A 233 -18.86 4.53 9.59
C ILE A 233 -20.39 4.64 9.46
N GLY A 234 -20.88 5.31 8.41
CA GLY A 234 -22.30 5.42 8.12
C GLY A 234 -22.97 4.06 7.87
N LEU A 235 -22.33 3.18 7.12
CA LEU A 235 -22.78 1.80 6.87
C LEU A 235 -22.89 1.02 8.18
N SER A 236 -21.88 1.10 9.05
CA SER A 236 -21.93 0.47 10.38
C SER A 236 -23.09 0.95 11.23
N LEU A 237 -23.38 2.25 11.21
CA LEU A 237 -24.54 2.81 11.92
C LEU A 237 -25.85 2.28 11.30
N GLY A 238 -25.93 2.18 9.98
CA GLY A 238 -27.08 1.57 9.28
C GLY A 238 -27.31 0.12 9.72
N ILE A 239 -26.24 -0.68 9.82
CA ILE A 239 -26.27 -2.07 10.29
C ILE A 239 -26.79 -2.13 11.74
N LEU A 240 -26.28 -1.29 12.63
CA LEU A 240 -26.67 -1.28 14.05
C LEU A 240 -28.12 -0.81 14.26
N LEU A 241 -28.59 0.12 13.44
CA LEU A 241 -29.96 0.62 13.46
C LEU A 241 -30.95 -0.29 12.73
N LEU A 242 -30.46 -1.35 12.08
CA LEU A 242 -31.25 -2.22 11.21
C LEU A 242 -32.06 -1.42 10.17
N ASN A 243 -31.48 -0.32 9.67
CA ASN A 243 -32.15 0.61 8.76
C ASN A 243 -31.68 0.38 7.32
N SER A 244 -32.51 -0.30 6.55
CA SER A 244 -32.25 -0.69 5.16
C SER A 244 -31.93 0.49 4.24
N THR A 245 -32.68 1.58 4.37
CA THR A 245 -32.48 2.80 3.58
C THR A 245 -31.11 3.40 3.85
N VAL A 246 -30.70 3.47 5.12
CA VAL A 246 -29.37 3.97 5.49
C VAL A 246 -28.29 3.04 4.96
N ILE A 247 -28.46 1.72 5.09
CA ILE A 247 -27.51 0.73 4.57
C ILE A 247 -27.31 0.90 3.06
N ILE A 248 -28.39 0.91 2.28
CA ILE A 248 -28.36 1.04 0.81
C ILE A 248 -27.72 2.37 0.39
N GLN A 249 -28.09 3.49 1.04
CA GLN A 249 -27.53 4.80 0.71
C GLN A 249 -26.02 4.87 1.01
N MET A 250 -25.60 4.33 2.15
CA MET A 250 -24.18 4.32 2.54
C MET A 250 -23.37 3.36 1.68
N GLU A 251 -23.92 2.21 1.32
CA GLU A 251 -23.28 1.26 0.40
C GLU A 251 -23.09 1.87 -1.00
N LEU A 252 -24.10 2.56 -1.55
CA LEU A 252 -23.99 3.25 -2.83
C LEU A 252 -22.91 4.35 -2.77
N LEU A 253 -22.90 5.14 -1.70
CA LEU A 253 -21.92 6.20 -1.48
C LEU A 253 -20.50 5.62 -1.39
N MET A 254 -20.32 4.54 -0.61
CA MET A 254 -19.05 3.84 -0.46
C MET A 254 -18.58 3.19 -1.74
N THR A 255 -19.48 2.58 -2.51
CA THR A 255 -19.12 1.94 -3.78
C THR A 255 -18.63 2.98 -4.78
N GLY A 256 -19.34 4.11 -4.88
CA GLY A 256 -18.91 5.24 -5.71
C GLY A 256 -17.56 5.82 -5.28
N ALA A 257 -17.38 6.05 -3.97
CA ALA A 257 -16.14 6.58 -3.43
C ALA A 257 -14.96 5.59 -3.54
N GLY A 258 -15.22 4.30 -3.37
CA GLY A 258 -14.26 3.21 -3.51
C GLY A 258 -13.78 3.07 -4.95
N LEU A 259 -14.70 3.11 -5.93
CA LEU A 259 -14.36 3.14 -7.36
C LEU A 259 -13.51 4.36 -7.72
N PHE A 260 -13.88 5.53 -7.20
CA PHE A 260 -13.14 6.78 -7.41
C PHE A 260 -11.73 6.70 -6.79
N ARG A 261 -11.60 6.20 -5.56
CA ARG A 261 -10.32 5.98 -4.87
C ARG A 261 -9.44 4.98 -5.64
N GLN A 262 -9.98 3.84 -6.04
CA GLN A 262 -9.26 2.82 -6.82
C GLN A 262 -8.72 3.42 -8.12
N THR A 263 -9.57 4.15 -8.86
CA THR A 263 -9.18 4.84 -10.10
C THR A 263 -8.05 5.83 -9.84
N LEU A 264 -8.15 6.63 -8.77
CA LEU A 264 -7.09 7.55 -8.37
C LEU A 264 -5.79 6.79 -8.05
N LEU A 265 -5.83 5.76 -7.21
CA LEU A 265 -4.64 4.98 -6.87
C LEU A 265 -3.96 4.39 -8.11
N VAL A 266 -4.71 3.86 -9.09
CA VAL A 266 -4.16 3.43 -10.38
C VAL A 266 -3.43 4.59 -11.07
N LEU A 267 -4.07 5.76 -11.16
CA LEU A 267 -3.46 6.94 -11.80
C LEU A 267 -2.19 7.40 -11.07
N ILE A 268 -2.13 7.35 -9.73
CA ILE A 268 -0.90 7.64 -8.96
C ILE A 268 0.17 6.67 -9.36
N PHE A 269 -0.11 5.37 -9.26
CA PHE A 269 0.90 4.35 -9.41
C PHE A 269 1.44 4.31 -10.84
N VAL A 270 0.56 4.51 -11.84
CA VAL A 270 0.98 4.67 -13.25
C VAL A 270 1.84 5.92 -13.43
N ARG A 271 1.42 7.06 -12.88
CA ARG A 271 2.20 8.31 -12.98
C ARG A 271 3.56 8.18 -12.30
N ALA A 272 3.60 7.63 -11.10
CA ALA A 272 4.83 7.40 -10.34
C ALA A 272 5.76 6.42 -11.07
N ALA A 273 5.21 5.36 -11.68
CA ALA A 273 5.97 4.45 -12.51
C ALA A 273 6.56 5.12 -13.76
N ARG A 274 5.83 6.06 -14.40
CA ARG A 274 6.35 6.85 -15.53
C ARG A 274 7.39 7.89 -15.11
N GLN A 275 7.14 8.63 -14.04
CA GLN A 275 8.12 9.62 -13.56
C GLN A 275 9.44 8.96 -13.13
N SER A 276 9.38 7.73 -12.59
CA SER A 276 10.59 6.95 -12.30
C SER A 276 11.38 6.49 -13.53
N SER A 277 10.81 6.49 -14.74
CA SER A 277 11.55 6.18 -15.97
C SER A 277 12.26 7.39 -16.57
N ASP A 278 11.75 8.59 -16.35
CA ASP A 278 12.16 9.77 -17.11
C ASP A 278 13.38 10.48 -16.49
N ASN A 279 13.73 10.21 -15.23
CA ASN A 279 14.97 10.71 -14.65
C ASN A 279 15.44 9.99 -13.35
N PRO A 280 16.13 8.84 -13.45
CA PRO A 280 16.71 8.20 -12.27
C PRO A 280 17.87 9.00 -11.64
N TRP A 281 18.44 10.00 -12.34
CA TRP A 281 19.69 10.66 -11.96
C TRP A 281 19.54 12.11 -11.46
N ARG A 282 18.41 12.79 -11.68
CA ARG A 282 18.21 14.20 -11.25
C ARG A 282 18.20 14.43 -9.74
N GLY A 283 18.06 13.39 -8.92
CA GLY A 283 18.04 13.49 -7.46
C GLY A 283 19.39 13.28 -6.77
N LEU A 284 20.44 12.84 -7.49
CA LEU A 284 21.75 12.56 -6.91
C LEU A 284 22.72 13.75 -6.97
N HIS A 285 22.35 14.82 -7.68
CA HIS A 285 23.14 16.04 -7.83
C HIS A 285 22.49 17.29 -7.18
N ALA A 286 21.48 17.10 -6.33
CA ALA A 286 20.82 18.14 -5.55
C ALA A 286 20.97 17.86 -4.05
#